data_AF-A0A6N2TR30-F1
#
_entry.id   AF-A0A6N2TR30-F1
#
_cell.length_a   1.000
_cell.length_b   1.000
_cell.length_c   1.000
_cell.angle_alpha   90.00
_cell.angle_beta   90.00
_cell.angle_gamma   90.00
#
_symmetry.space_group_name_H-M   'P 1'
#
loop_
_entity.id
_entity.type
_entity.pdbx_description
1 polymer ?
#
loop_
_entity_poly.entity_id
_entity_poly.type
_entity_poly.pdbx_seq_one_letter_code
_entity_poly.pdbx_strand_id
1 'polypeptide(L)'
;MKKIFGKFIHGLASVLNSIFNFLINILNAIVTVFEGLSQVIMLIGCSVIFVLPLFFIAIPPELFTIFLIIAVVPFLGKSFISLLRYGNYTLIEWMYDKADTLISGKKKGFDNLSDYAKKYKLDQERERRRQAEEERQRRQEEMNQRFEEFFQGFNFSGFDFDERNFNGRYNTGSYQNGSFVNDLGFKEKYQKACDTLGVSYTSDQYEIKLAYRKLAKKYHPDISQDPNATEKFQKINDAYDFLSSDNINKYKNM
;
A
#
# COMPACT_ATOMS: atom_id res chain seq x y z
N MET A 1 -1.75 -3.35 -53.02
CA MET A 1 -0.48 -2.81 -52.49
C MET A 1 -0.55 -2.43 -51.02
N LYS A 2 -1.49 -1.58 -50.57
CA LYS A 2 -1.58 -1.11 -49.16
C LYS A 2 -1.64 -2.23 -48.09
N LYS A 3 -2.38 -3.31 -48.34
CA LYS A 3 -2.45 -4.48 -47.43
C LYS A 3 -1.13 -5.27 -47.32
N ILE A 4 -0.38 -5.37 -48.42
CA ILE A 4 0.92 -6.07 -48.44
C ILE A 4 1.95 -5.25 -47.65
N PHE A 5 1.94 -3.93 -47.87
CA PHE A 5 2.80 -3.00 -47.12
C PHE A 5 2.47 -2.98 -45.62
N GLY A 6 1.19 -3.03 -45.25
CA GLY A 6 0.77 -3.16 -43.85
C GLY A 6 1.27 -4.45 -43.18
N LYS A 7 1.15 -5.61 -43.85
CA LYS A 7 1.70 -6.88 -43.34
C LYS A 7 3.23 -6.83 -43.19
N PHE A 8 3.92 -6.15 -44.11
CA PHE A 8 5.37 -5.94 -44.01
C PHE A 8 5.75 -5.09 -42.79
N ILE A 9 5.08 -3.95 -42.57
CA ILE A 9 5.32 -3.10 -41.39
C ILE A 9 5.05 -3.87 -40.09
N HIS A 10 3.97 -4.67 -40.05
CA HIS A 10 3.67 -5.50 -38.88
C HIS A 10 4.79 -6.52 -38.60
N GLY A 11 5.33 -7.16 -39.64
CA GLY A 11 6.48 -8.05 -39.51
C GLY A 11 7.72 -7.32 -39.01
N LEU A 12 8.01 -6.14 -39.57
CA LEU A 12 9.14 -5.30 -39.17
C LEU A 12 9.01 -4.85 -37.71
N ALA A 13 7.83 -4.43 -37.28
CA ALA A 13 7.54 -4.05 -35.90
C ALA A 13 7.79 -5.21 -34.93
N SER A 14 7.37 -6.43 -35.29
CA SER A 14 7.60 -7.62 -34.46
C SER A 14 9.09 -7.95 -34.28
N VAL A 15 9.86 -7.88 -35.37
CA VAL A 15 11.32 -8.09 -35.33
C VAL A 15 12.00 -7.00 -34.51
N LEU A 16 11.65 -5.74 -34.75
CA LEU A 16 12.21 -4.60 -34.04
C LEU A 16 11.91 -4.66 -32.54
N ASN A 17 10.67 -4.99 -32.16
CA ASN A 17 10.27 -5.19 -30.77
C ASN A 17 11.11 -6.28 -30.09
N SER A 18 11.36 -7.39 -30.80
CA SER A 18 12.18 -8.49 -30.29
C SER A 18 13.63 -8.06 -30.05
N ILE A 19 14.22 -7.31 -30.99
CA ILE A 19 15.58 -6.76 -30.88
C ILE A 19 15.68 -5.77 -29.71
N PHE A 20 14.74 -4.83 -29.60
CA PHE A 20 14.73 -3.86 -28.52
C PHE A 20 14.54 -4.53 -27.16
N ASN A 21 13.63 -5.49 -27.04
CA ASN A 21 13.44 -6.21 -25.78
C ASN A 21 14.67 -7.03 -25.40
N PHE A 22 15.33 -7.67 -26.37
CA PHE A 22 16.59 -8.37 -26.14
C PHE A 22 17.69 -7.42 -25.63
N LEU A 23 17.86 -6.27 -26.29
CA LEU A 23 18.85 -5.26 -25.89
C LEU A 23 18.53 -4.66 -24.51
N ILE A 24 17.26 -4.35 -24.25
CA ILE A 24 16.79 -3.88 -22.95
C ILE A 24 17.08 -4.92 -21.87
N ASN A 25 16.87 -6.21 -22.14
CA ASN A 25 17.15 -7.27 -21.17
C ASN A 25 18.64 -7.41 -20.86
N ILE A 26 19.51 -7.32 -21.88
CA ILE A 26 20.97 -7.31 -21.67
C ILE A 26 21.39 -6.09 -20.82
N LEU A 27 20.90 -4.90 -21.16
CA LEU A 27 21.21 -3.69 -20.39
C LEU A 27 20.71 -3.78 -18.96
N ASN A 28 19.50 -4.33 -18.73
CA ASN A 28 19.00 -4.60 -17.39
C ASN A 28 19.92 -5.54 -16.61
N ALA A 29 20.33 -6.66 -17.21
CA ALA A 29 21.24 -7.60 -16.57
C ALA A 29 22.56 -6.94 -16.17
N ILE A 30 23.15 -6.13 -17.06
CA ILE A 30 24.35 -5.35 -16.76
C ILE A 30 24.10 -4.41 -15.58
N VAL A 31 23.06 -3.57 -15.65
CA VAL A 31 22.76 -2.58 -14.61
C VAL A 31 22.51 -3.25 -13.25
N THR A 32 21.80 -4.38 -13.21
CA THR A 32 21.56 -5.14 -11.97
C THR A 32 22.85 -5.71 -11.37
N VAL A 33 23.78 -6.20 -12.20
CA VAL A 33 25.09 -6.66 -11.71
C VAL A 33 25.87 -5.49 -11.09
N PHE A 34 25.88 -4.33 -11.74
CA PHE A 34 26.53 -3.12 -11.22
C PHE A 34 25.85 -2.60 -9.94
N GLU A 35 24.52 -2.71 -9.82
CA GLU A 35 23.81 -2.39 -8.57
C GLU A 35 24.25 -3.26 -7.40
N GLY A 36 24.37 -4.57 -7.61
CA GLY A 36 24.84 -5.49 -6.57
C GLY A 36 26.26 -5.15 -6.11
N LEU A 37 27.16 -4.86 -7.05
CA LEU A 37 28.52 -4.42 -6.73
C LEU A 37 28.53 -3.10 -5.94
N SER A 38 27.72 -2.12 -6.35
CA SER A 38 27.59 -0.84 -5.67
C SER A 38 27.06 -0.99 -4.23
N GLN A 39 26.06 -1.87 -4.01
CA GLN A 39 25.53 -2.15 -2.67
C GLN A 39 26.55 -2.78 -1.73
N VAL A 40 27.37 -3.71 -2.23
CA VAL A 40 28.46 -4.32 -1.45
C VAL A 40 29.50 -3.28 -1.03
N ILE A 41 29.88 -2.37 -1.95
CA ILE A 41 30.81 -1.29 -1.62
C ILE A 41 30.21 -0.33 -0.59
N MET A 42 28.91 -0.02 -0.68
CA MET A 42 28.23 0.83 0.31
C MET A 42 28.13 0.17 1.69
N LEU A 43 27.91 -1.15 1.76
CA LEU A 43 27.93 -1.91 3.02
C LEU A 43 29.30 -1.89 3.70
N ILE A 44 30.39 -1.96 2.92
CA ILE A 44 31.76 -1.82 3.43
C ILE A 44 32.07 -0.35 3.78
N GLY A 45 31.50 0.58 3.00
CA GLY A 45 31.73 2.02 3.05
C GLY A 45 30.97 2.79 4.14
N CYS A 46 29.92 2.23 4.76
CA CYS A 46 29.25 2.88 5.90
C CYS A 46 30.19 3.10 7.10
N SER A 47 31.28 2.32 7.19
CA SER A 47 32.40 2.54 8.12
C SER A 47 33.35 3.68 7.71
N VAL A 48 33.30 4.11 6.44
CA VAL A 48 34.27 5.00 5.77
C VAL A 48 33.71 6.41 5.54
N ILE A 49 32.41 6.64 5.75
CA ILE A 49 31.77 7.97 5.62
C ILE A 49 32.44 9.03 6.51
N PHE A 50 33.00 8.64 7.66
CA PHE A 50 33.75 9.55 8.55
C PHE A 50 35.19 9.85 8.07
N VAL A 51 35.73 9.10 7.10
CA VAL A 51 37.11 9.19 6.59
C VAL A 51 37.16 9.68 5.13
N LEU A 52 35.99 10.04 4.57
CA LEU A 52 35.79 10.47 3.17
C LEU A 52 36.89 11.40 2.63
N PRO A 53 37.35 12.45 3.34
CA PRO A 53 38.35 13.38 2.81
C PRO A 53 39.75 12.76 2.64
N LEU A 54 40.12 11.79 3.48
CA LEU A 54 41.43 11.11 3.43
C LEU A 54 41.42 9.95 2.43
N PHE A 55 40.27 9.34 2.21
CA PHE A 55 40.08 8.20 1.30
C PHE A 55 40.32 8.57 -0.19
N PHE A 56 39.95 9.78 -0.60
CA PHE A 56 40.23 10.28 -1.97
C PHE A 56 41.71 10.52 -2.24
N ILE A 57 42.54 10.72 -1.21
CA ILE A 57 43.98 11.00 -1.36
C ILE A 57 44.78 9.69 -1.45
N ALA A 58 44.31 8.61 -0.83
CA ALA A 58 45.04 7.35 -0.71
C ALA A 58 44.80 6.36 -1.85
N ILE A 59 43.71 6.51 -2.62
CA ILE A 59 43.36 5.56 -3.69
C ILE A 59 44.06 5.97 -4.99
N PRO A 60 44.75 5.03 -5.69
CA PRO A 60 45.34 5.33 -6.99
C PRO A 60 44.26 5.76 -7.98
N PRO A 61 44.54 6.74 -8.85
CA PRO A 61 43.54 7.35 -9.74
C PRO A 61 42.83 6.33 -10.64
N GLU A 62 43.48 5.22 -10.99
CA GLU A 62 42.91 4.11 -11.76
C GLU A 62 41.76 3.41 -11.03
N LEU A 63 41.88 3.17 -9.72
CA LEU A 63 40.83 2.53 -8.93
C LEU A 63 39.67 3.50 -8.63
N PHE A 64 39.98 4.80 -8.51
CA PHE A 64 38.96 5.83 -8.33
C PHE A 64 38.02 5.92 -9.54
N THR A 65 38.57 5.86 -10.76
CA THR A 65 37.75 5.88 -11.98
C THR A 65 36.85 4.65 -12.09
N ILE A 66 37.34 3.46 -11.74
CA ILE A 66 36.53 2.23 -11.69
C ILE A 66 35.41 2.34 -10.66
N PHE A 67 35.70 2.84 -9.45
CA PHE A 67 34.68 3.07 -8.42
C PHE A 67 33.60 4.04 -8.89
N LEU A 68 33.99 5.16 -9.52
CA LEU A 68 33.07 6.15 -10.05
C LEU A 68 32.16 5.52 -11.13
N ILE A 69 32.72 4.73 -12.04
CA ILE A 69 31.95 4.00 -13.04
C ILE A 69 30.94 3.06 -12.36
N ILE A 70 31.36 2.27 -11.36
CA ILE A 70 30.47 1.35 -10.64
C ILE A 70 29.34 2.09 -9.90
N ALA A 71 29.61 3.28 -9.35
CA ALA A 71 28.60 4.10 -8.68
C ALA A 71 27.62 4.76 -9.66
N VAL A 72 28.11 5.24 -10.80
CA VAL A 72 27.32 6.04 -11.75
C VAL A 72 26.50 5.18 -12.73
N VAL A 73 27.03 4.04 -13.17
CA VAL A 73 26.38 3.16 -14.14
C VAL A 73 24.99 2.67 -13.69
N PRO A 74 24.76 2.25 -12.44
CA PRO A 74 23.43 1.90 -11.94
C PRO A 74 22.40 3.02 -12.07
N PHE A 75 22.80 4.25 -11.79
CA PHE A 75 21.90 5.40 -11.78
C PHE A 75 21.52 5.83 -13.19
N LEU A 76 22.53 5.99 -14.07
CA LEU A 76 22.31 6.35 -15.47
C LEU A 76 21.64 5.21 -16.24
N GLY A 77 22.03 3.97 -15.95
CA GLY A 77 21.54 2.77 -16.61
C GLY A 77 20.03 2.60 -16.44
N LYS A 78 19.49 2.75 -15.22
CA LYS A 78 18.05 2.70 -14.96
C LYS A 78 17.27 3.72 -15.79
N SER A 79 17.75 4.95 -15.81
CA SER A 79 17.13 6.04 -16.56
C SER A 79 17.14 5.78 -18.07
N PHE A 80 18.27 5.29 -18.58
CA PHE A 80 18.42 4.94 -19.99
C PHE A 80 17.53 3.76 -20.40
N ILE A 81 17.46 2.72 -19.58
CA ILE A 81 16.56 1.57 -19.79
C ILE A 81 15.10 2.02 -19.82
N SER A 82 14.70 2.89 -18.90
CA SER A 82 13.34 3.44 -18.88
C SER A 82 13.04 4.22 -20.17
N LEU A 83 14.02 4.99 -20.68
CA LEU A 83 13.90 5.72 -21.94
C LEU A 83 13.80 4.77 -23.14
N LEU A 84 14.61 3.70 -23.18
CA LEU A 84 14.54 2.69 -24.23
C LEU A 84 13.21 1.93 -24.22
N ARG A 85 12.68 1.56 -23.05
CA ARG A 85 11.35 0.93 -22.93
C ARG A 85 10.26 1.87 -23.45
N TYR A 86 10.32 3.14 -23.07
CA TYR A 86 9.42 4.18 -23.56
C TYR A 86 9.51 4.36 -25.09
N GLY A 87 10.72 4.46 -25.63
CA GLY A 87 10.96 4.58 -27.07
C GLY A 87 10.47 3.36 -27.84
N ASN A 88 10.80 2.16 -27.36
CA ASN A 88 10.35 0.91 -27.95
C ASN A 88 8.83 0.81 -27.97
N TYR A 89 8.16 1.01 -26.83
CA TYR A 89 6.70 0.94 -26.76
C TYR A 89 6.04 1.94 -27.71
N THR A 90 6.46 3.21 -27.67
CA THR A 90 5.83 4.26 -28.48
C THR A 90 6.00 4.02 -29.97
N LEU A 91 7.20 3.59 -30.39
CA LEU A 91 7.49 3.27 -31.79
C LEU A 91 6.72 2.03 -32.25
N ILE A 92 6.77 0.95 -31.47
CA ILE A 92 6.15 -0.33 -31.84
C ILE A 92 4.63 -0.23 -31.89
N GLU A 93 4.01 0.41 -30.91
CA GLU A 93 2.55 0.62 -30.89
C GLU A 93 2.11 1.48 -32.10
N TRP A 94 2.83 2.58 -32.38
CA TRP A 94 2.55 3.41 -33.55
C TRP A 94 2.71 2.64 -34.87
N MET A 95 3.74 1.80 -34.97
CA MET A 95 3.97 0.96 -36.15
C MET A 95 2.86 -0.08 -36.34
N TYR A 96 2.41 -0.73 -35.27
CA TYR A 96 1.30 -1.68 -35.33
C TYR A 96 0.00 -1.00 -35.73
N ASP A 97 -0.34 0.13 -35.12
CA ASP A 97 -1.56 0.88 -35.47
C ASP A 97 -1.52 1.39 -36.92
N LYS A 98 -0.33 1.80 -37.41
CA LYS A 98 -0.15 2.18 -38.80
C LYS A 98 -0.29 1.00 -39.76
N ALA A 99 0.30 -0.15 -39.41
CA ALA A 99 0.18 -1.39 -40.18
C ALA A 99 -1.28 -1.84 -40.27
N ASP A 100 -1.99 -1.83 -39.14
CA ASP A 100 -3.39 -2.19 -39.04
C ASP A 100 -4.30 -1.23 -39.80
N THR A 101 -4.00 0.07 -39.77
CA THR A 101 -4.73 1.06 -40.57
C THR A 101 -4.58 0.77 -42.07
N LEU A 102 -3.39 0.36 -42.50
CA LEU A 102 -3.12 -0.01 -43.91
C LEU A 102 -3.77 -1.34 -44.33
N ILE A 103 -3.92 -2.29 -43.39
CA ILE A 103 -4.55 -3.59 -43.63
C ILE A 103 -6.07 -3.48 -43.64
N SER A 104 -6.64 -2.85 -42.61
CA SER A 104 -8.08 -2.78 -42.35
C SER A 104 -8.78 -1.65 -43.11
N GLY A 105 -8.03 -0.62 -43.51
CA GLY A 105 -8.58 0.60 -44.13
C GLY A 105 -9.32 1.51 -43.15
N LYS A 106 -9.43 1.13 -41.87
CA LYS A 106 -9.98 1.95 -40.79
C LYS A 106 -8.83 2.51 -39.97
N LYS A 107 -8.90 3.80 -39.63
CA LYS A 107 -7.92 4.43 -38.74
C LYS A 107 -7.94 3.74 -37.38
N LYS A 108 -6.79 3.23 -36.95
CA LYS A 108 -6.54 2.74 -35.59
C LYS A 108 -5.50 3.63 -34.91
N GLY A 109 -5.64 3.79 -33.59
CA GLY A 109 -4.69 4.54 -32.78
C GLY A 109 -4.74 6.06 -32.93
N PHE A 110 -3.69 6.71 -32.46
CA PHE A 110 -3.51 8.16 -32.51
C PHE A 110 -2.79 8.62 -33.78
N ASP A 111 -2.99 9.89 -34.15
CA ASP A 111 -2.29 10.51 -35.28
C ASP A 111 -0.83 10.83 -34.95
N ASN A 112 -0.56 11.24 -33.70
CA ASN A 112 0.75 11.72 -33.28
C ASN A 112 1.47 10.71 -32.40
N LEU A 113 2.78 10.58 -32.59
CA LEU A 113 3.65 9.78 -31.72
C LEU A 113 3.62 10.29 -30.26
N SER A 114 3.42 11.61 -30.06
CA SER A 114 3.29 12.22 -28.73
C SER A 114 2.12 11.66 -27.91
N ASP A 115 1.06 11.21 -28.58
CA ASP A 115 -0.13 10.67 -27.92
C ASP A 115 0.12 9.25 -27.41
N TYR A 116 0.88 8.44 -28.16
CA TYR A 116 1.38 7.13 -27.69
C TYR A 116 2.33 7.30 -26.50
N ALA A 117 3.18 8.32 -26.54
CA ALA A 117 4.04 8.72 -25.45
C ALA A 117 3.26 9.09 -24.18
N LYS A 118 2.18 9.86 -24.35
CA LYS A 118 1.28 10.23 -23.24
C LYS A 118 0.54 9.01 -22.68
N LYS A 119 0.07 8.10 -23.56
CA LYS A 119 -0.57 6.83 -23.19
C LYS A 119 0.36 6.00 -22.29
N TYR A 120 1.62 5.79 -22.68
CA TYR A 120 2.58 5.03 -21.88
C TYR A 120 2.77 5.60 -20.47
N LYS A 121 2.95 6.93 -20.36
CA LYS A 121 3.12 7.59 -19.05
C LYS A 121 1.90 7.42 -18.16
N LEU A 122 0.71 7.55 -18.76
CA LEU A 122 -0.55 7.39 -18.05
C LEU A 122 -0.78 5.95 -17.58
N ASP A 123 -0.42 4.96 -18.39
CA ASP A 123 -0.51 3.54 -18.03
C ASP A 123 0.44 3.23 -16.86
N GLN A 124 1.68 3.73 -16.91
CA GLN A 124 2.64 3.60 -15.80
C GLN A 124 2.19 4.29 -14.51
N GLU A 125 1.46 5.41 -14.61
CA GLU A 125 0.87 6.07 -13.43
C GLU A 125 -0.31 5.27 -12.86
N ARG A 126 -1.16 4.68 -13.72
CA ARG A 126 -2.26 3.82 -13.28
C ARG A 126 -1.74 2.58 -12.55
N GLU A 127 -0.67 1.96 -13.04
CA GLU A 127 -0.02 0.83 -12.36
C GLU A 127 0.52 1.23 -10.99
N ARG A 128 1.23 2.37 -10.89
CA ARG A 128 1.71 2.88 -9.59
C ARG A 128 0.58 3.16 -8.61
N ARG A 129 -0.55 3.69 -9.07
CA ARG A 129 -1.73 3.93 -8.22
C ARG A 129 -2.31 2.61 -7.69
N ARG A 130 -2.43 1.59 -8.54
CA ARG A 130 -2.89 0.26 -8.13
C ARG A 130 -1.97 -0.38 -7.10
N GLN A 131 -0.66 -0.35 -7.33
CA GLN A 131 0.33 -0.88 -6.37
C GLN A 131 0.26 -0.14 -5.03
N ALA A 132 0.13 1.19 -5.05
CA ALA A 132 -0.01 1.97 -3.83
C ALA A 132 -1.32 1.68 -3.07
N GLU A 133 -2.42 1.39 -3.77
CA GLU A 133 -3.68 0.96 -3.17
C GLU A 133 -3.56 -0.44 -2.54
N GLU A 134 -2.97 -1.40 -3.25
CA GLU A 134 -2.69 -2.76 -2.76
C GLU A 134 -1.79 -2.74 -1.52
N GLU A 135 -0.73 -1.93 -1.51
CA GLU A 135 0.15 -1.77 -0.35
C GLU A 135 -0.56 -1.15 0.86
N ARG A 136 -1.52 -0.24 0.64
CA ARG A 136 -2.32 0.33 1.73
C ARG A 136 -3.24 -0.73 2.33
N GLN A 137 -3.86 -1.56 1.50
CA GLN A 137 -4.69 -2.68 1.94
C GLN A 137 -3.85 -3.69 2.72
N ARG A 138 -2.71 -4.13 2.19
CA ARG A 138 -1.79 -5.03 2.89
C ARG A 138 -1.32 -4.47 4.23
N ARG A 139 -0.93 -3.19 4.28
CA ARG A 139 -0.56 -2.55 5.55
C ARG A 139 -1.71 -2.50 6.54
N GLN A 140 -2.94 -2.31 6.08
CA GLN A 140 -4.12 -2.31 6.93
C GLN A 140 -4.42 -3.72 7.46
N GLU A 141 -4.28 -4.75 6.63
CA GLU A 141 -4.41 -6.15 7.00
C GLU A 141 -3.32 -6.59 7.99
N GLU A 142 -2.04 -6.30 7.71
CA GLU A 142 -0.91 -6.57 8.60
C GLU A 142 -1.07 -5.87 9.94
N MET A 143 -1.51 -4.60 9.93
CA MET A 143 -1.81 -3.86 11.15
C MET A 143 -2.96 -4.53 11.93
N ASN A 144 -3.99 -5.03 11.25
CA ASN A 144 -5.08 -5.76 11.88
C ASN A 144 -4.62 -7.11 12.44
N GLN A 145 -3.82 -7.89 11.72
CA GLN A 145 -3.28 -9.16 12.20
C GLN A 145 -2.38 -8.97 13.43
N ARG A 146 -1.44 -8.04 13.37
CA ARG A 146 -0.58 -7.69 14.50
C ARG A 146 -1.36 -7.23 15.72
N PHE A 147 -2.50 -6.59 15.48
CA PHE A 147 -3.41 -6.22 16.55
C PHE A 147 -4.07 -7.46 17.17
N GLU A 148 -4.64 -8.37 16.38
CA GLU A 148 -5.25 -9.59 16.91
C GLU A 148 -4.24 -10.45 17.69
N GLU A 149 -3.01 -10.60 17.17
CA GLU A 149 -1.92 -11.30 17.87
C GLU A 149 -1.55 -10.63 19.21
N PHE A 150 -1.46 -9.30 19.20
CA PHE A 150 -1.22 -8.54 20.42
C PHE A 150 -2.31 -8.84 21.46
N PHE A 151 -3.59 -8.84 21.07
CA PHE A 151 -4.71 -9.10 21.98
C PHE A 151 -4.81 -10.57 22.43
N GLN A 152 -4.54 -11.55 21.57
CA GLN A 152 -4.52 -12.97 21.95
C GLN A 152 -3.42 -13.32 22.96
N GLY A 153 -2.29 -12.61 22.91
CA GLY A 153 -1.19 -12.79 23.87
C GLY A 153 -1.51 -12.31 25.29
N PHE A 154 -2.59 -11.54 25.48
CA PHE A 154 -3.11 -11.20 26.80
C PHE A 154 -4.17 -12.24 27.19
N ASN A 155 -3.89 -13.04 28.23
CA ASN A 155 -4.83 -14.02 28.80
C ASN A 155 -6.04 -13.31 29.43
N PHE A 156 -6.99 -12.89 28.61
CA PHE A 156 -8.31 -12.49 29.07
C PHE A 156 -9.09 -13.76 29.37
N SER A 157 -9.08 -14.19 30.64
CA SER A 157 -9.95 -15.27 31.10
C SER A 157 -11.40 -14.79 31.07
N GLY A 158 -12.06 -14.90 29.90
CA GLY A 158 -13.51 -14.83 29.80
C GLY A 158 -14.15 -14.03 28.66
N PHE A 159 -13.42 -13.55 27.64
CA PHE A 159 -14.05 -12.82 26.53
C PHE A 159 -13.54 -13.30 25.16
N ASP A 160 -14.32 -14.19 24.53
CA ASP A 160 -14.13 -14.61 23.14
C ASP A 160 -14.54 -13.48 22.18
N PHE A 161 -13.55 -12.87 21.52
CA PHE A 161 -13.78 -11.93 20.44
C PHE A 161 -13.98 -12.69 19.12
N ASP A 162 -15.14 -13.33 18.97
CA ASP A 162 -15.49 -14.07 17.74
C ASP A 162 -16.40 -13.22 16.84
N GLU A 163 -15.82 -12.67 15.77
CA GLU A 163 -16.43 -11.75 14.80
C GLU A 163 -17.50 -12.42 13.91
N ARG A 164 -17.80 -13.71 14.11
CA ARG A 164 -18.70 -14.50 13.24
C ARG A 164 -20.11 -14.75 13.77
N ASN A 165 -20.45 -14.29 14.98
CA ASN A 165 -21.80 -14.53 15.52
C ASN A 165 -22.21 -13.49 16.57
N PHE A 166 -22.42 -12.24 16.17
CA PHE A 166 -23.02 -11.22 17.05
C PHE A 166 -24.55 -11.39 17.15
N ASN A 167 -25.00 -12.59 17.47
CA ASN A 167 -26.36 -12.87 17.92
C ASN A 167 -26.31 -14.08 18.88
N GLY A 168 -25.87 -13.83 20.12
CA GLY A 168 -25.56 -14.89 21.07
C GLY A 168 -25.76 -14.48 22.52
N ARG A 169 -27.03 -14.37 22.93
CA ARG A 169 -27.57 -14.51 24.29
C ARG A 169 -26.65 -14.12 25.47
N TYR A 170 -26.83 -12.89 25.96
CA TYR A 170 -26.80 -12.66 27.40
C TYR A 170 -28.22 -12.83 27.95
N ASN A 171 -28.35 -13.76 28.90
CA ASN A 171 -29.51 -13.94 29.76
C ASN A 171 -29.62 -12.73 30.69
N THR A 172 -30.33 -11.69 30.25
CA THR A 172 -30.82 -10.62 31.11
C THR A 172 -32.21 -11.00 31.60
N GLY A 173 -32.40 -10.94 32.91
CA GLY A 173 -33.62 -11.35 33.60
C GLY A 173 -34.89 -10.78 32.99
N SER A 174 -35.94 -11.58 33.12
CA SER A 174 -37.34 -11.35 32.75
C SER A 174 -37.78 -9.89 32.80
N TYR A 175 -38.04 -9.28 31.64
CA TYR A 175 -38.89 -8.10 31.54
C TYR A 175 -40.14 -8.43 30.73
N GLN A 176 -41.22 -8.60 31.49
CA GLN A 176 -42.58 -8.67 31.02
C GLN A 176 -43.04 -7.27 30.58
N ASN A 177 -43.38 -7.15 29.30
CA ASN A 177 -44.44 -6.33 28.71
C ASN A 177 -44.70 -4.91 29.29
N GLY A 178 -44.45 -3.88 28.47
CA GLY A 178 -44.97 -2.54 28.70
C GLY A 178 -44.47 -1.53 27.66
N SER A 179 -45.35 -1.11 26.77
CA SER A 179 -45.15 -0.01 25.82
C SER A 179 -44.70 1.30 26.50
N PHE A 180 -43.86 2.07 25.79
CA PHE A 180 -43.54 3.48 26.05
C PHE A 180 -42.83 3.88 27.35
N VAL A 181 -41.67 3.30 27.70
CA VAL A 181 -40.62 3.99 28.48
C VAL A 181 -39.25 3.35 28.17
N ASN A 182 -38.21 4.16 27.90
CA ASN A 182 -36.75 3.85 27.90
C ASN A 182 -35.93 4.30 26.66
N ASP A 183 -36.40 5.24 25.84
CA ASP A 183 -35.56 5.82 24.77
C ASP A 183 -34.52 6.83 25.28
N LEU A 184 -34.88 7.61 26.32
CA LEU A 184 -34.00 8.57 26.98
C LEU A 184 -32.73 7.92 27.57
N GLY A 185 -32.83 6.70 28.09
CA GLY A 185 -31.68 5.99 28.67
C GLY A 185 -30.71 5.42 27.64
N PHE A 186 -31.18 5.11 26.42
CA PHE A 186 -30.30 4.58 25.36
C PHE A 186 -29.38 5.68 24.82
N LYS A 187 -29.95 6.84 24.51
CA LYS A 187 -29.21 7.99 23.98
C LYS A 187 -28.10 8.45 24.94
N GLU A 188 -28.44 8.58 26.21
CA GLU A 188 -27.50 8.96 27.27
C GLU A 188 -26.39 7.91 27.43
N LYS A 189 -26.74 6.61 27.43
CA LYS A 189 -25.76 5.52 27.52
C LYS A 189 -24.81 5.49 26.32
N TYR A 190 -25.31 5.75 25.11
CA TYR A 190 -24.50 5.83 23.90
C TYR A 190 -23.50 6.98 23.95
N GLN A 191 -23.97 8.18 24.30
CA GLN A 191 -23.12 9.35 24.45
C GLN A 191 -22.03 9.12 25.49
N LYS A 192 -22.39 8.57 26.66
CA LYS A 192 -21.43 8.21 27.71
C LYS A 192 -20.39 7.19 27.24
N ALA A 193 -20.77 6.20 26.42
CA ALA A 193 -19.84 5.23 25.85
C ALA A 193 -18.86 5.91 24.87
N CYS A 194 -19.36 6.80 23.99
CA CYS A 194 -18.53 7.60 23.11
C CYS A 194 -17.56 8.50 23.89
N ASP A 195 -18.02 9.14 24.96
CA ASP A 195 -17.20 10.00 25.83
C ASP A 195 -16.11 9.20 26.55
N THR A 196 -16.44 7.99 27.00
CA THR A 196 -15.49 7.08 27.64
C THR A 196 -14.37 6.66 26.68
N LEU A 197 -14.69 6.46 25.40
CA LEU A 197 -13.71 6.19 24.35
C LEU A 197 -13.07 7.47 23.76
N GLY A 198 -13.60 8.64 24.06
CA GLY A 198 -13.15 9.92 23.51
C GLY A 198 -13.39 10.06 22.00
N VAL A 199 -14.50 9.51 21.50
CA VAL A 199 -14.88 9.55 20.07
C VAL A 199 -16.12 10.40 19.84
N SER A 200 -16.35 10.82 18.60
CA SER A 200 -17.57 11.55 18.25
C SER A 200 -18.79 10.64 18.35
N TYR A 201 -19.96 11.20 18.68
CA TYR A 201 -21.24 10.46 18.64
C TYR A 201 -21.60 9.97 17.23
N THR A 202 -21.00 10.59 16.20
CA THR A 202 -21.17 10.21 14.79
C THR A 202 -20.06 9.31 14.27
N SER A 203 -19.13 8.88 15.12
CA SER A 203 -17.98 8.06 14.71
C SER A 203 -18.41 6.75 14.08
N ASP A 204 -17.60 6.27 13.13
CA ASP A 204 -17.79 4.97 12.53
C ASP A 204 -17.17 3.86 13.39
N GLN A 205 -17.48 2.61 13.05
CA GLN A 205 -16.97 1.45 13.77
C GLN A 205 -15.44 1.36 13.73
N TYR A 206 -14.81 1.89 12.68
CA TYR A 206 -13.35 1.91 12.55
C TYR A 206 -12.71 2.90 13.54
N GLU A 207 -13.28 4.10 13.69
CA GLU A 207 -12.86 5.12 14.66
C GLU A 207 -13.05 4.65 16.10
N ILE A 208 -14.20 4.04 16.41
CA ILE A 208 -14.50 3.45 17.72
C ILE A 208 -13.49 2.35 18.04
N LYS A 209 -13.23 1.44 17.08
CA LYS A 209 -12.20 0.40 17.22
C LYS A 209 -10.84 1.05 17.49
N LEU A 210 -10.42 2.03 16.69
CA LEU A 210 -9.12 2.71 16.81
C LEU A 210 -8.92 3.40 18.17
N ALA A 211 -9.95 4.08 18.67
CA ALA A 211 -9.91 4.75 19.97
C ALA A 211 -9.81 3.74 21.12
N TYR A 212 -10.60 2.67 21.06
CA TYR A 212 -10.47 1.53 21.96
C TYR A 212 -9.04 0.97 21.95
N ARG A 213 -8.43 0.72 20.78
CA ARG A 213 -7.04 0.21 20.69
C ARG A 213 -6.04 1.11 21.45
N LYS A 214 -6.17 2.43 21.29
CA LYS A 214 -5.27 3.41 21.92
C LYS A 214 -5.43 3.41 23.44
N LEU A 215 -6.67 3.37 23.91
CA LEU A 215 -6.99 3.41 25.34
C LEU A 215 -6.66 2.08 26.03
N ALA A 216 -6.95 0.94 25.39
CA ALA A 216 -6.61 -0.39 25.87
C ALA A 216 -5.10 -0.54 26.09
N LYS A 217 -4.27 -0.09 25.13
CA LYS A 217 -2.80 -0.10 25.27
C LYS A 217 -2.31 0.80 26.43
N LYS A 218 -3.00 1.91 26.70
CA LYS A 218 -2.59 2.90 27.70
C LYS A 218 -2.97 2.49 29.13
N TYR A 219 -4.14 1.87 29.29
CA TYR A 219 -4.71 1.52 30.59
C TYR A 219 -4.72 0.01 30.86
N HIS A 220 -4.01 -0.79 30.06
CA HIS A 220 -3.87 -2.22 30.30
C HIS A 220 -3.32 -2.47 31.73
N PRO A 221 -3.92 -3.36 32.54
CA PRO A 221 -3.49 -3.59 33.92
C PRO A 221 -2.03 -4.05 34.03
N ASP A 222 -1.51 -4.78 33.04
CA ASP A 222 -0.11 -5.24 33.04
C ASP A 222 0.91 -4.22 32.52
N ILE A 223 0.48 -3.15 31.82
CA ILE A 223 1.38 -2.17 31.19
C ILE A 223 1.31 -0.82 31.90
N SER A 224 0.12 -0.46 32.41
CA SER A 224 -0.14 0.81 33.04
C SER A 224 0.29 0.81 34.50
N GLN A 225 0.99 1.85 34.94
CA GLN A 225 1.35 2.06 36.34
C GLN A 225 0.26 2.80 37.14
N ASP A 226 -0.89 3.06 36.51
CA ASP A 226 -2.01 3.75 37.16
C ASP A 226 -2.70 2.79 38.15
N PRO A 227 -2.88 3.16 39.43
CA PRO A 227 -3.55 2.32 40.42
C PRO A 227 -5.01 2.00 40.05
N ASN A 228 -5.63 2.80 39.19
CA ASN A 228 -6.99 2.59 38.71
C ASN A 228 -7.03 2.05 37.26
N ALA A 229 -5.92 1.51 36.74
CA ALA A 229 -5.83 0.97 35.39
C ALA A 229 -6.92 -0.08 35.12
N THR A 230 -7.13 -1.02 36.03
CA THR A 230 -8.14 -2.08 35.92
C THR A 230 -9.56 -1.52 35.79
N GLU A 231 -9.94 -0.56 36.64
CA GLU A 231 -11.29 0.03 36.62
C GLU A 231 -11.52 0.86 35.35
N LYS A 232 -10.51 1.63 34.91
CA LYS A 232 -10.57 2.39 33.67
C LYS A 232 -10.66 1.48 32.45
N PHE A 233 -9.86 0.42 32.43
CA PHE A 233 -9.85 -0.57 31.37
C PHE A 233 -11.21 -1.28 31.25
N GLN A 234 -11.82 -1.66 32.38
CA GLN A 234 -13.15 -2.23 32.39
C GLN A 234 -14.21 -1.29 31.79
N LYS A 235 -14.18 0.00 32.16
CA LYS A 235 -15.07 1.02 31.59
C LYS A 235 -14.86 1.19 30.08
N ILE A 236 -13.62 1.12 29.62
CA ILE A 236 -13.26 1.21 28.19
C ILE A 236 -13.82 0.01 27.42
N ASN A 237 -13.74 -1.20 27.98
CA ASN A 237 -14.32 -2.41 27.39
C ASN A 237 -15.85 -2.32 27.33
N ASP A 238 -16.51 -1.99 28.45
CA ASP A 238 -17.97 -1.87 28.52
C ASP A 238 -18.51 -0.85 27.51
N ALA A 239 -17.78 0.26 27.32
CA ALA A 239 -18.12 1.28 26.34
C ALA A 239 -17.95 0.76 24.90
N TYR A 240 -16.87 0.04 24.61
CA TYR A 240 -16.63 -0.55 23.29
C TYR A 240 -17.67 -1.62 22.93
N ASP A 241 -17.99 -2.51 23.86
CA ASP A 241 -19.00 -3.58 23.67
C ASP A 241 -20.40 -3.00 23.44
N PHE A 242 -20.73 -1.89 24.12
CA PHE A 242 -22.00 -1.20 23.89
C PHE A 242 -22.05 -0.50 22.53
N LEU A 243 -20.92 -0.03 22.00
CA LEU A 243 -20.84 0.65 20.71
C LEU A 243 -20.75 -0.34 19.53
N SER A 244 -21.68 -1.29 19.50
CA SER A 244 -21.85 -2.24 18.39
C SER A 244 -22.42 -1.55 17.14
N SER A 245 -22.25 -2.17 15.98
CA SER A 245 -22.81 -1.69 14.71
C SER A 245 -24.32 -1.44 14.79
N ASP A 246 -25.06 -2.29 15.51
CA ASP A 246 -26.50 -2.15 15.72
C ASP A 246 -26.84 -0.91 16.54
N ASN A 247 -26.10 -0.65 17.63
CA ASN A 247 -26.35 0.51 18.48
C ASN A 247 -25.94 1.83 17.82
N ILE A 248 -24.86 1.82 17.02
CA ILE A 248 -24.46 2.96 16.19
C ILE A 248 -25.56 3.28 15.18
N ASN A 249 -26.08 2.27 14.48
CA ASN A 249 -27.16 2.46 13.51
C ASN A 249 -28.46 2.91 14.18
N LYS A 250 -28.78 2.34 15.34
CA LYS A 250 -29.93 2.74 16.15
C LYS A 250 -29.85 4.21 16.57
N TYR A 251 -28.70 4.67 17.07
CA TYR A 251 -28.49 6.07 17.46
C TYR A 251 -28.56 7.02 16.25
N LYS A 252 -28.06 6.61 15.08
CA LYS A 252 -28.14 7.42 13.85
C LYS A 252 -29.56 7.60 13.31
N ASN A 253 -30.46 6.68 13.63
CA ASN A 253 -31.85 6.67 13.17
C ASN A 253 -32.85 7.26 14.20
N MET A 254 -32.36 7.81 15.31
CA MET A 254 -33.14 8.53 16.33
C MET A 254 -33.16 10.02 16.05
#